data_AF-A0A2V9Y507-F1
#
_entry.id   AF-A0A2V9Y507-F1
#
_cell.length_a   1.000
_cell.length_b   1.000
_cell.length_c   1.000
_cell.angle_alpha   90.00
_cell.angle_beta   90.00
_cell.angle_gamma   90.00
#
_symmetry.space_group_name_H-M   'P 1'
#
loop_
_entity.id
_entity.type
_entity.pdbx_description
1 polymer ?
#
loop_
_entity_poly.entity_id
_entity_poly.type
_entity_poly.pdbx_seq_one_letter_code
_entity_poly.pdbx_strand_id
1 'polypeptide(L)'
;MTQHENKFLITGLTLGLMLALVAYAAIRIWHPDRSPAQSPEAPILKYEGAPEQATSQRAEQGQADASVSRIQLNQKEQTDIGVQTVEVRRRSLQRALMAVAKVDEPETQLASISARIGGRIDKLYLDFTGQQVHRGQTIASLYSPEVFSAAEEYRLSLENRKRLGTDAESLAVSGAEDLVNASRRRLELWGLTTQQLDEIASSAKPQVELPVYSTVSGIVTERKVTQGG
;
A
#
# COMPACT_ATOMS: atom_id res chain seq x y z
N MET A 1 66.68 6.50 -9.85
CA MET A 1 65.28 6.79 -9.48
C MET A 1 64.41 5.67 -10.02
N THR A 2 63.56 5.09 -9.16
CA THR A 2 63.20 3.67 -9.10
C THR A 2 61.92 3.31 -9.84
N GLN A 3 61.98 2.28 -10.68
CA GLN A 3 60.93 1.65 -11.52
C GLN A 3 59.68 1.09 -10.77
N HIS A 4 59.58 1.28 -9.44
CA HIS A 4 58.51 0.69 -8.63
C HIS A 4 57.28 1.61 -8.41
N GLU A 5 57.37 2.90 -8.70
CA GLU A 5 56.31 3.88 -8.38
C GLU A 5 55.16 3.92 -9.41
N ASN A 6 55.46 3.72 -10.70
CA ASN A 6 54.44 3.76 -11.76
C ASN A 6 53.52 2.52 -11.75
N LYS A 7 53.93 1.42 -11.11
CA LYS A 7 53.12 0.19 -11.02
C LYS A 7 51.93 0.36 -10.06
N PHE A 8 52.07 1.14 -8.98
CA PHE A 8 50.99 1.38 -8.03
C PHE A 8 49.93 2.35 -8.55
N LEU A 9 50.32 3.32 -9.37
CA LEU A 9 49.39 4.25 -10.02
C LEU A 9 48.52 3.54 -11.08
N ILE A 10 49.13 2.65 -11.87
CA ILE A 10 48.40 1.91 -12.92
C ILE A 10 47.45 0.87 -12.32
N THR A 11 47.84 0.18 -11.23
CA THR A 11 46.95 -0.78 -10.55
C THR A 11 45.80 -0.10 -9.82
N GLY A 12 46.01 1.11 -9.28
CA GLY A 12 44.92 1.90 -8.68
C GLY A 12 43.87 2.33 -9.70
N LEU A 13 44.31 2.75 -10.89
CA LEU A 13 43.41 3.21 -11.96
C LEU A 13 42.60 2.05 -12.56
N THR A 14 43.21 0.88 -12.76
CA THR A 14 42.48 -0.30 -13.27
C THR A 14 41.47 -0.82 -12.26
N LEU A 15 41.79 -0.81 -10.96
CA LEU A 15 40.86 -1.22 -9.91
C LEU A 15 39.67 -0.25 -9.80
N GLY A 16 39.92 1.06 -9.90
CA GLY A 16 38.86 2.08 -9.89
C GLY A 16 37.91 1.97 -11.07
N LEU A 17 38.44 1.72 -12.28
CA LEU A 17 37.62 1.54 -13.49
C LEU A 17 36.80 0.25 -13.44
N MET A 18 37.35 -0.81 -12.83
CA MET A 18 36.64 -2.08 -12.64
C MET A 18 35.49 -1.92 -11.63
N LEU A 19 35.70 -1.20 -10.53
CA LEU A 19 34.65 -0.87 -9.56
C LEU A 19 33.53 -0.01 -10.17
N ALA A 20 33.88 0.97 -11.01
CA ALA A 20 32.89 1.81 -11.70
C ALA A 20 32.03 1.00 -12.69
N LEU A 21 32.63 0.07 -13.43
CA LEU A 21 31.91 -0.81 -14.34
C LEU A 21 31.00 -1.80 -13.61
N VAL A 22 31.44 -2.35 -12.48
CA VAL A 22 30.62 -3.23 -11.64
C VAL A 22 29.44 -2.46 -11.03
N ALA A 23 29.66 -1.24 -10.54
CA ALA A 23 28.59 -0.38 -10.03
C ALA A 23 27.58 -0.01 -11.13
N TYR A 24 28.06 0.34 -12.33
CA TYR A 24 27.20 0.61 -13.48
C TYR A 24 26.37 -0.61 -13.91
N ALA A 25 26.98 -1.80 -13.95
CA ALA A 25 26.29 -3.05 -14.24
C ALA A 25 25.25 -3.41 -13.17
N ALA A 26 25.56 -3.19 -11.89
CA ALA A 26 24.63 -3.41 -10.79
C ALA A 26 23.41 -2.48 -10.88
N ILE A 27 23.61 -1.20 -11.21
CA ILE A 27 22.52 -0.23 -11.42
C ILE A 27 21.64 -0.67 -12.60
N ARG A 28 22.23 -1.14 -13.70
CA ARG A 28 21.50 -1.66 -14.88
C ARG A 28 20.71 -2.94 -14.60
N ILE A 29 21.16 -3.78 -13.67
CA ILE A 29 20.48 -5.02 -13.27
C ILE A 29 19.34 -4.74 -12.29
N TRP A 30 19.53 -3.77 -11.38
CA TRP A 30 18.53 -3.43 -10.36
C TRP A 30 17.46 -2.44 -10.86
N HIS A 31 17.74 -1.72 -11.95
CA HIS A 31 16.77 -0.90 -12.68
C HIS A 31 16.54 -1.49 -14.07
N PRO A 32 15.81 -2.62 -14.18
CA PRO A 32 15.34 -3.07 -15.48
C PRO A 32 14.50 -1.95 -16.08
N ASP A 33 14.85 -1.51 -17.29
CA ASP A 33 14.07 -0.54 -18.06
C ASP A 33 12.61 -1.00 -18.01
N ARG A 34 11.77 -0.23 -17.34
CA ARG A 34 10.32 -0.48 -17.32
C ARG A 34 9.88 -0.28 -18.77
N SER A 35 9.76 -1.37 -19.50
CA SER A 35 9.01 -1.40 -20.76
C SER A 35 7.71 -0.63 -20.51
N PRO A 36 7.39 0.39 -21.34
CA PRO A 36 6.10 1.04 -21.20
C PRO A 36 5.03 -0.06 -21.25
N ALA A 37 4.21 -0.11 -20.20
CA ALA A 37 3.17 -1.11 -20.05
C ALA A 37 2.43 -1.27 -21.38
N GLN A 38 2.43 -2.49 -21.91
CA GLN A 38 1.59 -2.84 -23.05
C GLN A 38 0.16 -2.51 -22.64
N SER A 39 -0.39 -1.44 -23.22
CA SER A 39 -1.79 -1.08 -22.99
C SER A 39 -2.64 -2.27 -23.38
N PRO A 40 -3.59 -2.72 -22.53
CA PRO A 40 -4.53 -3.74 -22.92
C PRO A 40 -5.19 -3.31 -24.22
N GLU A 41 -5.09 -4.17 -25.24
CA GLU A 41 -5.76 -3.98 -26.51
C GLU A 41 -7.25 -3.84 -26.21
N ALA A 42 -7.79 -2.63 -26.39
CA ALA A 42 -9.18 -2.35 -26.10
C ALA A 42 -10.04 -3.34 -26.92
N PRO A 43 -11.01 -4.04 -26.29
CA PRO A 43 -11.84 -4.97 -27.02
C PRO A 43 -12.54 -4.21 -28.14
N ILE A 44 -12.28 -4.65 -29.37
CA ILE A 44 -12.92 -4.11 -30.56
C ILE A 44 -14.42 -4.30 -30.35
N LEU A 45 -15.16 -3.21 -30.18
CA LEU A 45 -16.62 -3.26 -30.16
C LEU A 45 -17.06 -3.78 -31.54
N LYS A 46 -17.39 -5.08 -31.60
CA LYS A 46 -18.13 -5.65 -32.72
C LYS A 46 -19.51 -5.00 -32.69
N TYR A 47 -19.71 -4.05 -33.58
CA TYR A 47 -21.06 -3.61 -33.92
C TYR A 47 -21.74 -4.77 -34.63
N GLU A 48 -22.49 -5.57 -33.87
CA GLU A 48 -23.44 -6.54 -34.40
C GLU A 48 -24.51 -5.74 -35.16
N GLY A 49 -24.49 -5.83 -36.50
CA GLY A 49 -25.48 -5.15 -37.33
C GLY A 49 -26.90 -5.62 -37.00
N ALA A 50 -27.81 -4.68 -36.83
CA ALA A 50 -29.24 -4.96 -36.70
C ALA A 50 -29.78 -5.71 -37.95
N PRO A 51 -30.77 -6.60 -37.80
CA PRO A 51 -31.13 -7.56 -38.85
C PRO A 51 -31.94 -6.89 -39.95
N GLU A 52 -31.41 -6.91 -41.17
CA GLU A 52 -32.17 -6.57 -42.38
C GLU A 52 -32.83 -7.84 -42.89
N GLN A 53 -34.14 -7.97 -42.67
CA GLN A 53 -34.93 -9.08 -43.17
C GLN A 53 -35.32 -8.89 -44.64
N ALA A 54 -35.31 -10.03 -45.34
CA ALA A 54 -36.15 -10.40 -46.48
C ALA A 54 -35.66 -10.09 -47.92
N THR A 55 -35.04 -11.13 -48.46
CA THR A 55 -35.43 -11.84 -49.71
C THR A 55 -35.22 -11.12 -51.05
N SER A 56 -34.28 -11.66 -51.83
CA SER A 56 -34.50 -12.05 -53.24
C SER A 56 -33.37 -12.94 -53.72
N GLN A 57 -33.68 -14.22 -53.95
CA GLN A 57 -32.88 -15.06 -54.84
C GLN A 57 -33.00 -14.50 -56.26
N ARG A 58 -31.91 -13.98 -56.82
CA ARG A 58 -31.71 -13.84 -58.26
C ARG A 58 -30.32 -14.34 -58.58
N ALA A 59 -30.27 -15.28 -59.51
CA ALA A 59 -29.10 -15.96 -60.02
C ALA A 59 -27.95 -15.02 -60.39
N GLU A 60 -26.75 -15.57 -60.26
CA GLU A 60 -25.51 -15.10 -60.88
C GLU A 60 -25.74 -14.66 -62.33
N GLN A 61 -25.59 -13.36 -62.57
CA GLN A 61 -25.13 -12.77 -63.83
C GLN A 61 -25.07 -11.26 -63.65
N GLY A 62 -23.85 -10.73 -63.63
CA GLY A 62 -23.62 -9.30 -63.47
C GLY A 62 -22.16 -9.04 -63.18
N GLN A 63 -21.35 -9.15 -64.22
CA GLN A 63 -20.03 -8.53 -64.25
C GLN A 63 -20.27 -7.04 -64.05
N ALA A 64 -20.16 -6.57 -62.80
CA ALA A 64 -20.24 -5.16 -62.46
C ALA A 64 -18.94 -4.53 -62.93
N ASP A 65 -18.96 -4.17 -64.21
CA ASP A 65 -18.11 -3.20 -64.85
C ASP A 65 -18.05 -1.96 -63.95
N ALA A 66 -17.02 -1.86 -63.12
CA ALA A 66 -16.69 -0.65 -62.39
C ALA A 66 -16.17 0.36 -63.42
N SER A 67 -17.09 0.84 -64.25
CA SER A 67 -16.88 1.92 -65.19
C SER A 67 -16.57 3.18 -64.38
N VAL A 68 -15.28 3.41 -64.15
CA VAL A 68 -14.80 4.66 -63.59
C VAL A 68 -15.18 5.75 -64.57
N SER A 69 -16.23 6.51 -64.25
CA SER A 69 -16.60 7.69 -65.03
C SER A 69 -15.47 8.72 -64.92
N ARG A 70 -14.62 8.77 -65.94
CA ARG A 70 -13.48 9.68 -66.03
C ARG A 70 -13.95 10.99 -66.64
N ILE A 71 -14.01 12.03 -65.83
CA ILE A 71 -14.24 13.40 -66.28
C ILE A 71 -12.87 14.02 -66.60
N GLN A 72 -12.73 14.64 -67.76
CA GLN A 72 -11.51 15.35 -68.16
C GLN A 72 -11.74 16.85 -68.02
N LEU A 73 -10.79 17.54 -67.37
CA LEU A 73 -10.79 18.98 -67.19
C LEU A 73 -9.53 19.55 -67.83
N ASN A 74 -9.67 20.68 -68.51
CA ASN A 74 -8.53 21.40 -69.07
C ASN A 74 -7.77 22.20 -67.99
N GLN A 75 -6.56 22.65 -68.29
CA GLN A 75 -5.70 23.33 -67.30
C GLN A 75 -6.33 24.61 -66.74
N LYS A 76 -7.08 25.35 -67.56
CA LYS A 76 -7.79 26.57 -67.15
C LYS A 76 -8.91 26.22 -66.16
N GLU A 77 -9.72 25.21 -66.46
CA GLU A 77 -10.77 24.72 -65.57
C GLU A 77 -10.21 24.23 -64.23
N GLN A 78 -9.10 23.48 -64.23
CA GLN A 78 -8.45 23.02 -63.00
C GLN A 78 -7.93 24.18 -62.14
N THR A 79 -7.45 25.25 -62.79
CA THR A 79 -6.93 26.44 -62.10
C THR A 79 -8.07 27.32 -61.58
N ASP A 80 -9.10 27.54 -62.39
CA ASP A 80 -10.27 28.37 -62.04
C ASP A 80 -11.04 27.78 -60.83
N ILE A 81 -11.06 26.45 -60.67
CA ILE A 81 -11.70 25.76 -59.53
C ILE A 81 -10.72 25.44 -58.37
N GLY A 82 -9.43 25.71 -58.55
CA GLY A 82 -8.42 25.54 -57.49
C GLY A 82 -8.16 24.08 -57.06
N VAL A 83 -8.00 23.15 -58.01
CA VAL A 83 -7.75 21.72 -57.68
C VAL A 83 -6.46 21.56 -56.87
N GLN A 84 -6.57 20.93 -55.70
CA GLN A 84 -5.44 20.54 -54.85
C GLN A 84 -5.36 19.02 -54.76
N THR A 85 -4.17 18.46 -54.99
CA THR A 85 -3.92 17.02 -54.89
C THR A 85 -2.87 16.73 -53.82
N VAL A 86 -2.95 15.55 -53.24
CA VAL A 86 -1.94 15.03 -52.31
C VAL A 86 -1.66 13.57 -52.63
N GLU A 87 -0.41 13.16 -52.55
CA GLU A 87 0.00 11.78 -52.78
C GLU A 87 -0.57 10.86 -51.67
N VAL A 88 -1.15 9.74 -52.09
CA VAL A 88 -1.68 8.73 -51.17
C VAL A 88 -0.52 8.01 -50.49
N ARG A 89 -0.44 8.14 -49.17
CA ARG A 89 0.59 7.48 -48.35
C ARG A 89 -0.03 6.73 -47.19
N ARG A 90 0.44 5.52 -46.91
CA ARG A 90 0.16 4.82 -45.65
C ARG A 90 0.95 5.49 -44.53
N ARG A 91 0.28 5.91 -43.46
CA ARG A 91 0.89 6.50 -42.27
C ARG A 91 0.23 6.00 -41.00
N SER A 92 0.99 5.87 -39.92
CA SER A 92 0.42 5.65 -38.59
C SER A 92 -0.19 6.95 -38.10
N LEU A 93 -1.45 6.90 -37.67
CA LEU A 93 -2.18 8.06 -37.18
C LEU A 93 -2.11 8.07 -35.66
N GLN A 94 -1.39 9.04 -35.09
CA GLN A 94 -1.37 9.28 -33.65
C GLN A 94 -2.51 10.22 -33.30
N ARG A 95 -3.45 9.77 -32.46
CA ARG A 95 -4.52 10.61 -31.94
C ARG A 95 -4.17 11.01 -30.51
N ALA A 96 -3.94 12.29 -30.28
CA ALA A 96 -3.85 12.84 -28.93
C ALA A 96 -5.26 12.96 -28.36
N LEU A 97 -5.49 12.38 -27.18
CA LEU A 97 -6.73 12.52 -26.42
C LEU A 97 -6.41 13.31 -25.15
N MET A 98 -7.20 14.35 -24.88
CA MET A 98 -7.15 15.05 -23.59
C MET A 98 -8.16 14.40 -22.66
N ALA A 99 -7.68 13.87 -21.54
CA ALA A 99 -8.49 13.26 -20.51
C ALA A 99 -8.22 13.96 -19.17
N VAL A 100 -9.25 14.02 -18.33
CA VAL A 100 -9.10 14.45 -16.93
C VAL A 100 -8.64 13.27 -16.08
N ALA A 101 -7.76 13.54 -15.12
CA ALA A 101 -7.31 12.55 -14.15
C ALA A 101 -7.58 13.08 -12.74
N LYS A 102 -7.89 12.17 -11.82
CA LYS A 102 -8.00 12.47 -10.39
C LYS A 102 -6.68 12.12 -9.72
N VAL A 103 -6.21 13.01 -8.83
CA VAL A 103 -5.11 12.70 -7.92
C VAL A 103 -5.75 12.13 -6.66
N ASP A 104 -5.54 10.84 -6.45
CA ASP A 104 -5.98 10.14 -5.24
C ASP A 104 -4.80 9.88 -4.31
N GLU A 105 -5.13 9.65 -3.04
CA GLU A 105 -4.15 9.31 -2.01
C GLU A 105 -3.53 7.94 -2.32
N PRO A 106 -2.20 7.79 -2.18
CA PRO A 106 -1.55 6.51 -2.40
C PRO A 106 -2.01 5.51 -1.33
N GLU A 107 -2.70 4.44 -1.75
CA GLU A 107 -3.21 3.39 -0.86
C GLU A 107 -2.10 2.73 -0.04
N THR A 108 -0.87 2.68 -0.57
CA THR A 108 0.30 2.12 0.10
C THR A 108 0.77 2.93 1.32
N GLN A 109 0.24 4.14 1.50
CA GLN A 109 0.56 5.03 2.63
C GLN A 109 -0.61 5.14 3.62
N LEU A 110 -1.70 4.41 3.41
CA LEU A 110 -2.81 4.34 4.35
C LEU A 110 -2.50 3.33 5.47
N ALA A 111 -2.69 3.76 6.71
CA ALA A 111 -2.56 2.91 7.89
C ALA A 111 -3.81 3.04 8.76
N SER A 112 -4.36 1.91 9.19
CA SER A 112 -5.47 1.87 10.15
C SER A 112 -4.96 1.33 11.48
N ILE A 113 -5.24 2.06 12.56
CA ILE A 113 -4.86 1.68 13.91
C ILE A 113 -6.12 1.20 14.64
N SER A 114 -6.11 -0.06 15.07
CA SER A 114 -7.16 -0.65 15.90
C SER A 114 -6.61 -1.00 17.28
N ALA A 115 -7.49 -0.95 18.27
CA ALA A 115 -7.19 -1.49 19.59
C ALA A 115 -7.08 -3.03 19.52
N ARG A 116 -6.19 -3.62 20.32
CA ARG A 116 -6.03 -5.08 20.45
C ARG A 116 -7.19 -5.76 21.18
N ILE A 117 -7.99 -4.97 21.89
CA ILE A 117 -9.03 -5.39 22.81
C ILE A 117 -10.25 -4.46 22.69
N GLY A 118 -11.42 -4.98 23.04
CA GLY A 118 -12.63 -4.18 23.15
C GLY A 118 -12.64 -3.32 24.43
N GLY A 119 -13.26 -2.15 24.34
CA GLY A 119 -13.37 -1.23 25.46
C GLY A 119 -14.04 0.09 25.06
N ARG A 120 -14.18 0.97 26.05
CA ARG A 120 -14.68 2.35 25.88
C ARG A 120 -13.50 3.31 25.76
N ILE A 121 -13.58 4.29 24.87
CA ILE A 121 -12.55 5.34 24.80
C ILE A 121 -12.71 6.26 26.00
N ASP A 122 -11.74 6.25 26.91
CA ASP A 122 -11.71 7.13 28.08
C ASP A 122 -11.28 8.54 27.69
N LYS A 123 -10.22 8.63 26.88
CA LYS A 123 -9.68 9.90 26.42
C LYS A 123 -9.25 9.79 24.97
N LEU A 124 -9.63 10.76 24.16
CA LEU A 124 -9.19 10.86 22.78
C LEU A 124 -8.25 12.06 22.69
N TYR A 125 -6.96 11.82 22.46
CA TYR A 125 -5.94 12.87 22.38
C TYR A 125 -5.89 13.56 21.00
N LEU A 126 -6.65 13.04 20.04
CA LEU A 126 -6.84 13.65 18.74
C LEU A 126 -8.01 14.63 18.80
N ASP A 127 -7.76 15.89 18.44
CA ASP A 127 -8.74 16.95 18.49
C ASP A 127 -9.61 16.96 17.23
N PHE A 128 -9.01 16.79 16.05
CA PHE A 128 -9.67 16.90 14.74
C PHE A 128 -9.04 16.02 13.65
N THR A 129 -9.78 15.78 12.57
CA THR A 129 -9.23 15.18 11.33
C THR A 129 -8.38 16.21 10.59
N GLY A 130 -7.24 15.79 10.05
CA GLY A 130 -6.20 16.67 9.51
C GLY A 130 -5.06 16.96 10.50
N GLN A 131 -5.18 16.50 11.75
CA GLN A 131 -4.11 16.62 12.74
C GLN A 131 -2.91 15.74 12.36
N GLN A 132 -1.69 16.29 12.49
CA GLN A 132 -0.46 15.55 12.27
C GLN A 132 -0.11 14.71 13.51
N VAL A 133 0.32 13.47 13.28
CA VAL A 133 0.74 12.53 14.32
C VAL A 133 2.11 11.95 14.01
N HIS A 134 2.84 11.58 15.06
CA HIS A 134 4.14 10.93 14.97
C HIS A 134 4.05 9.47 15.41
N ARG A 135 4.89 8.62 14.84
CA ARG A 135 5.06 7.24 15.32
C ARG A 135 5.40 7.25 16.82
N GLY A 136 4.68 6.45 17.60
CA GLY A 136 4.81 6.36 19.05
C GLY A 136 4.00 7.40 19.83
N GLN A 137 3.33 8.35 19.16
CA GLN A 137 2.46 9.31 19.83
C GLN A 137 1.20 8.62 20.37
N THR A 138 0.84 8.91 21.62
CA THR A 138 -0.44 8.48 22.20
C THR A 138 -1.59 9.22 21.52
N ILE A 139 -2.52 8.48 20.93
CA ILE A 139 -3.65 9.02 20.18
C ILE A 139 -4.98 8.84 20.92
N ALA A 140 -5.09 7.80 21.75
CA ALA A 140 -6.25 7.54 22.58
C ALA A 140 -5.87 6.78 23.85
N SER A 141 -6.76 6.78 24.82
CA SER A 141 -6.75 5.98 26.02
C SER A 141 -8.03 5.15 26.06
N LEU A 142 -7.88 3.85 26.27
CA LEU A 142 -8.95 2.87 26.26
C LEU A 142 -9.12 2.27 27.65
N TYR A 143 -10.38 2.21 28.11
CA TYR A 143 -10.76 1.41 29.26
C TYR A 143 -11.41 0.11 28.81
N SER A 144 -10.92 -1.02 29.35
CA SER A 144 -11.50 -2.34 29.11
C SER A 144 -11.84 -3.04 30.43
N PRO A 145 -13.12 -3.34 30.68
CA PRO A 145 -13.52 -4.13 31.86
C PRO A 145 -12.83 -5.49 31.92
N GLU A 146 -12.58 -6.12 30.76
CA GLU A 146 -11.94 -7.43 30.68
C GLU A 146 -10.47 -7.38 31.14
N VAL A 147 -9.75 -6.30 30.76
CA VAL A 147 -8.37 -6.09 31.21
C VAL A 147 -8.32 -5.77 32.68
N PHE A 148 -9.25 -4.95 33.18
CA PHE A 148 -9.34 -4.65 34.59
C PHE A 148 -9.52 -5.93 35.42
N SER A 149 -10.46 -6.80 35.02
CA SER A 149 -10.67 -8.09 35.69
C SER A 149 -9.43 -8.98 35.67
N ALA A 150 -8.76 -9.10 34.52
CA ALA A 150 -7.52 -9.90 34.43
C ALA A 150 -6.36 -9.31 35.25
N ALA A 151 -6.28 -7.99 35.38
CA ALA A 151 -5.28 -7.34 36.22
C ALA A 151 -5.52 -7.63 37.71
N GLU A 152 -6.78 -7.64 38.15
CA GLU A 152 -7.14 -8.03 39.51
C GLU A 152 -6.87 -9.52 39.77
N GLU A 153 -7.14 -10.41 38.79
CA GLU A 153 -6.78 -11.82 38.87
C GLU A 153 -5.26 -12.03 38.99
N TYR A 154 -4.46 -11.29 38.21
CA TYR A 154 -3.00 -11.33 38.30
C TYR A 154 -2.51 -10.88 39.68
N ARG A 155 -3.05 -9.77 40.19
CA ARG A 155 -2.73 -9.25 41.52
C ARG A 155 -3.10 -10.24 42.62
N LEU A 156 -4.30 -10.82 42.57
CA LEU A 156 -4.76 -11.82 43.54
C LEU A 156 -3.89 -13.09 43.49
N SER A 157 -3.49 -13.53 42.30
CA SER A 157 -2.60 -14.68 42.12
C SER A 157 -1.22 -14.41 42.75
N LEU A 158 -0.68 -13.20 42.57
CA LEU A 158 0.56 -12.78 43.23
C LEU A 158 0.43 -12.76 44.75
N GLU A 159 -0.69 -12.28 45.27
CA GLU A 159 -0.97 -12.25 46.70
C GLU A 159 -1.10 -13.67 47.28
N ASN A 160 -1.84 -14.56 46.61
CA ASN A 160 -1.98 -15.96 46.99
C ASN A 160 -0.62 -16.66 47.03
N ARG A 161 0.22 -16.45 46.00
CA ARG A 161 1.61 -16.96 45.99
C ARG A 161 2.43 -16.41 47.15
N LYS A 162 2.32 -15.11 47.48
CA LYS A 162 3.03 -14.51 48.63
C LYS A 162 2.56 -15.05 49.98
N ARG A 163 1.28 -15.42 50.09
CA ARG A 163 0.68 -16.01 51.30
C ARG A 163 1.11 -17.45 51.53
N LEU A 164 1.47 -18.18 50.47
CA LEU A 164 2.14 -19.47 50.60
C LEU A 164 3.53 -19.21 51.19
N GLY A 165 3.67 -19.55 52.48
CA GLY A 165 4.94 -19.45 53.18
C GLY A 165 5.98 -20.45 52.66
N THR A 166 7.17 -20.43 53.24
CA THR A 166 8.28 -21.34 52.88
C THR A 166 7.97 -22.81 53.13
N ASP A 167 6.97 -23.09 53.97
CA ASP A 167 6.59 -24.44 54.39
C ASP A 167 5.43 -25.02 53.56
N ALA A 168 4.99 -24.29 52.52
CA ALA A 168 3.95 -24.75 51.63
C ALA A 168 4.39 -25.98 50.80
N GLU A 169 3.45 -26.87 50.53
CA GLU A 169 3.70 -28.04 49.69
C GLU A 169 4.15 -27.62 48.28
N SER A 170 5.15 -28.32 47.74
CA SER A 170 5.72 -28.03 46.40
C SER A 170 4.65 -27.91 45.31
N LEU A 171 3.63 -28.78 45.31
CA LEU A 171 2.51 -28.74 44.37
C LEU A 171 1.65 -27.48 44.51
N ALA A 172 1.47 -26.98 45.73
CA ALA A 172 0.72 -25.76 45.98
C ALA A 172 1.50 -24.52 45.49
N VAL A 173 2.83 -24.51 45.70
CA VAL A 173 3.71 -23.44 45.19
C VAL A 173 3.72 -23.42 43.67
N SER A 174 3.93 -24.57 43.01
CA SER A 174 3.95 -24.64 41.54
C SER A 174 2.60 -24.23 40.94
N GLY A 175 1.49 -24.69 41.51
CA GLY A 175 0.16 -24.30 41.05
C GLY A 175 -0.10 -22.79 41.18
N ALA A 176 0.37 -22.16 42.25
CA ALA A 176 0.25 -20.72 42.42
C ALA A 176 1.15 -19.94 41.43
N GLU A 177 2.35 -20.43 41.13
CA GLU A 177 3.22 -19.86 40.09
C GLU A 177 2.61 -19.98 38.70
N ASP A 178 2.00 -21.12 38.37
CA ASP A 178 1.32 -21.33 37.10
C ASP A 178 0.16 -20.33 36.91
N LEU A 179 -0.62 -20.06 37.95
CA LEU A 179 -1.68 -19.04 37.92
C LEU A 179 -1.11 -17.64 37.68
N VAL A 180 -0.04 -17.27 38.39
CA VAL A 180 0.65 -15.99 38.19
C VAL A 180 1.13 -15.85 36.75
N ASN A 181 1.76 -16.90 36.21
CA ASN A 181 2.30 -16.90 34.85
C ASN A 181 1.20 -16.85 33.80
N ALA A 182 0.10 -17.59 33.99
CA ALA A 182 -1.04 -17.57 33.09
C ALA A 182 -1.71 -16.19 33.03
N SER A 183 -1.97 -15.57 34.18
CA SER A 183 -2.55 -14.23 34.26
C SER A 183 -1.61 -13.17 33.67
N ARG A 184 -0.30 -13.25 33.95
CA ARG A 184 0.71 -12.38 33.34
C ARG A 184 0.70 -12.49 31.82
N ARG A 185 0.74 -13.72 31.31
CA ARG A 185 0.80 -13.98 29.87
C ARG A 185 -0.42 -13.44 29.14
N ARG A 186 -1.61 -13.56 29.75
CA ARG A 186 -2.84 -12.99 29.20
C ARG A 186 -2.75 -11.47 29.02
N LEU A 187 -2.27 -10.76 30.03
CA LEU A 187 -2.09 -9.31 29.97
C LEU A 187 -1.02 -8.88 28.93
N GLU A 188 0.07 -9.62 28.82
CA GLU A 188 1.09 -9.38 27.78
C GLU A 188 0.52 -9.53 26.36
N LEU A 189 -0.32 -10.55 26.13
CA LEU A 189 -0.98 -10.76 24.83
C LEU A 189 -1.91 -9.60 24.46
N TRP A 190 -2.53 -8.96 25.45
CA TRP A 190 -3.33 -7.75 25.28
C TRP A 190 -2.50 -6.48 25.11
N GLY A 191 -1.17 -6.58 25.23
CA GLY A 191 -0.23 -5.52 24.90
C GLY A 191 0.20 -4.66 26.08
N LEU A 192 -0.03 -5.11 27.32
CA LEU A 192 0.52 -4.43 28.50
C LEU A 192 2.04 -4.59 28.52
N THR A 193 2.73 -3.49 28.83
CA THR A 193 4.19 -3.50 28.98
C THR A 193 4.59 -4.13 30.31
N THR A 194 5.85 -4.56 30.42
CA THR A 194 6.41 -5.06 31.68
C THR A 194 6.29 -4.03 32.80
N GLN A 195 6.52 -2.75 32.49
CA GLN A 195 6.34 -1.66 33.43
C GLN A 195 4.90 -1.59 33.98
N GLN A 196 3.90 -1.68 33.11
CA GLN A 196 2.49 -1.68 33.53
C GLN A 196 2.14 -2.91 34.37
N LEU A 197 2.73 -4.07 34.07
CA LEU A 197 2.54 -5.29 34.86
C LEU A 197 3.15 -5.14 36.27
N ASP A 198 4.30 -4.49 36.38
CA ASP A 198 4.96 -4.24 37.66
C ASP A 198 4.19 -3.19 38.50
N GLU A 199 3.59 -2.20 37.86
CA GLU A 199 2.66 -1.24 38.49
C GLU A 199 1.41 -1.94 39.02
N ILE A 200 0.81 -2.87 38.26
CA ILE A 200 -0.32 -3.70 38.71
C ILE A 200 0.10 -4.57 39.91
N ALA A 201 1.30 -5.15 39.87
CA ALA A 201 1.81 -6.01 40.92
C ALA A 201 2.08 -5.29 42.25
N SER A 202 2.33 -3.98 42.21
CA SER A 202 2.65 -3.14 43.37
C SER A 202 1.48 -2.29 43.86
N SER A 203 0.48 -2.02 43.01
CA SER A 203 -0.69 -1.23 43.37
C SER A 203 -1.76 -2.05 44.12
N ALA A 204 -2.45 -1.39 45.06
CA ALA A 204 -3.63 -1.94 45.74
C ALA A 204 -4.92 -1.85 44.89
N LYS A 205 -4.93 -1.00 43.85
CA LYS A 205 -6.04 -0.85 42.91
C LYS A 205 -5.47 -0.71 41.49
N PRO A 206 -5.59 -1.72 40.63
CA PRO A 206 -5.05 -1.64 39.27
C PRO A 206 -5.90 -0.67 38.45
N GLN A 207 -5.47 0.60 38.35
CA GLN A 207 -5.98 1.49 37.31
C GLN A 207 -5.25 1.17 36.01
N VAL A 208 -5.89 0.36 35.17
CA VAL A 208 -5.31 -0.03 33.88
C VAL A 208 -5.80 0.94 32.82
N GLU A 209 -5.01 1.97 32.57
CA GLU A 209 -5.19 2.85 31.43
C GLU A 209 -4.40 2.28 30.24
N LEU A 210 -5.07 2.00 29.12
CA LEU A 210 -4.43 1.41 27.94
C LEU A 210 -4.20 2.48 26.89
N PRO A 211 -2.97 3.01 26.79
CA PRO A 211 -2.63 3.97 25.74
C PRO A 211 -2.61 3.27 24.38
N VAL A 212 -3.30 3.86 23.42
CA VAL A 212 -3.21 3.49 22.01
C VAL A 212 -2.21 4.43 21.35
N TYR A 213 -1.17 3.85 20.75
CA TYR A 213 -0.08 4.58 20.10
C TYR A 213 -0.22 4.55 18.58
N SER A 214 0.26 5.61 17.93
CA SER A 214 0.40 5.63 16.48
C SER A 214 1.55 4.74 16.01
N THR A 215 1.29 3.81 15.09
CA THR A 215 2.33 2.94 14.50
C THR A 215 3.09 3.61 13.36
N VAL A 216 2.59 4.74 12.86
CA VAL A 216 3.13 5.51 11.73
C VAL A 216 3.14 7.01 12.04
N SER A 217 3.90 7.77 11.27
CA SER A 217 3.81 9.24 11.25
C SER A 217 3.00 9.66 10.03
N GLY A 218 2.13 10.66 10.15
CA GLY A 218 1.27 11.09 9.05
C GLY A 218 0.17 12.06 9.48
N ILE A 219 -0.85 12.18 8.64
CA ILE A 219 -2.02 13.03 8.89
C ILE A 219 -3.23 12.14 9.13
N VAL A 220 -4.03 12.46 10.16
CA VAL A 220 -5.26 11.72 10.48
C VAL A 220 -6.32 12.03 9.44
N THR A 221 -6.69 11.07 8.60
CA THR A 221 -7.74 11.24 7.58
C THR A 221 -9.13 11.00 8.15
N GLU A 222 -9.28 10.03 9.05
CA GLU A 222 -10.57 9.60 9.59
C GLU A 222 -10.46 9.26 11.08
N ARG A 223 -11.53 9.53 11.85
CA ARG A 223 -11.71 9.11 13.24
C ARG A 223 -13.04 8.37 13.37
N LYS A 224 -12.98 7.05 13.60
CA LYS A 224 -14.18 6.19 13.76
C LYS A 224 -14.66 6.05 15.21
N VAL A 225 -14.04 6.78 16.13
CA VAL A 225 -14.33 6.71 17.57
C VAL A 225 -14.45 8.11 18.14
N THR A 226 -15.26 8.23 19.20
CA THR A 226 -15.43 9.47 19.97
C THR A 226 -15.14 9.19 21.43
N GLN A 227 -14.76 10.21 22.18
CA GLN A 227 -14.53 10.05 23.62
C GLN A 227 -15.85 9.65 24.30
N GLY A 228 -15.79 8.62 25.15
CA GLY A 228 -16.94 8.05 25.85
C GLY A 228 -17.74 7.01 25.06
N GLY A 229 -17.44 6.84 23.77
CA GLY A 229 -18.04 5.82 22.90
C GLY A 229 -17.29 4.50 22.85
#